data_AF-A0A1S3HWS3-F1
#
_entry.id   AF-A0A1S3HWS3-F1
#
_cell.length_a   1.000
_cell.length_b   1.000
_cell.length_c   1.000
_cell.angle_alpha   90.00
_cell.angle_beta   90.00
_cell.angle_gamma   90.00
#
_symmetry.space_group_name_H-M   'P 1'
#
loop_
_entity.id
_entity.type
_entity.pdbx_description
1 polymer ?
#
loop_
_entity_poly.entity_id
_entity_poly.type
_entity_poly.pdbx_seq_one_letter_code
_entity_poly.pdbx_strand_id
1 'polypeptide(L)'
;LFYYVNEASLLQKPSYSLFFSLLDNYNPYTGQLETLSSDELYEIDQYLDYVLTTPVMVTLITFLKQKGYTSSDSVFRDLLDELWFQLYPRSSSGPVDSSGFEHVMVGELEPSSVTGFHNWFRFYQLEKAGSLTYTGFILSVDTSVGY
;
A
#
# COMPACT_ATOMS: atom_id res chain seq x y z
N LEU A 1 -9.72 -15.98 -9.24
CA LEU A 1 -10.63 -14.83 -9.21
C LEU A 1 -10.60 -14.10 -10.54
N PHE A 2 -9.43 -13.66 -11.00
CA PHE A 2 -9.29 -12.89 -12.23
C PHE A 2 -9.17 -13.80 -13.46
N TYR A 3 -10.16 -13.72 -14.35
CA TYR A 3 -10.09 -14.41 -15.65
C TYR A 3 -9.16 -13.68 -16.63
N TYR A 4 -9.19 -12.35 -16.62
CA TYR A 4 -8.38 -11.51 -17.49
C TYR A 4 -8.19 -10.11 -16.89
N VAL A 5 -6.97 -9.58 -17.00
CA VAL A 5 -6.63 -8.17 -16.75
C VAL A 5 -5.76 -7.71 -17.92
N ASN A 6 -6.09 -6.57 -18.53
CA ASN A 6 -5.27 -6.00 -19.61
C ASN A 6 -4.03 -5.31 -19.02
N GLU A 7 -3.03 -6.10 -18.62
CA GLU A 7 -1.79 -5.60 -18.00
C GLU A 7 -1.05 -4.62 -18.91
N ALA A 8 -1.00 -4.91 -20.21
CA ALA A 8 -0.32 -4.06 -21.17
C ALA A 8 -0.90 -2.63 -21.19
N SER A 9 -2.22 -2.49 -21.11
CA SER A 9 -2.87 -1.17 -21.01
C SER A 9 -2.79 -0.59 -19.60
N LEU A 10 -2.85 -1.43 -18.56
CA LEU A 10 -2.84 -0.98 -17.17
C LEU A 10 -1.49 -0.40 -16.77
N LEU A 11 -0.41 -1.11 -17.09
CA LEU A 11 0.98 -0.71 -16.79
C LEU A 11 1.50 0.42 -17.68
N GLN A 12 0.75 0.83 -18.71
CA GLN A 12 1.02 2.09 -19.42
C GLN A 12 0.56 3.32 -18.62
N LYS A 13 -0.29 3.14 -17.61
CA LYS A 13 -0.73 4.23 -16.74
C LYS A 13 0.31 4.43 -15.64
N PRO A 14 0.88 5.63 -15.48
CA PRO A 14 1.93 5.84 -14.47
C PRO A 14 1.47 5.51 -13.05
N SER A 15 0.18 5.70 -12.73
CA SER A 15 -0.40 5.31 -11.43
C SER A 15 -0.19 3.84 -11.10
N TYR A 16 -0.27 2.96 -12.11
CA TYR A 16 -0.14 1.52 -11.91
C TYR A 16 1.30 1.06 -12.07
N SER A 17 2.07 1.63 -13.01
CA SER A 17 3.47 1.23 -13.17
C SER A 17 4.31 1.64 -11.96
N LEU A 18 4.16 2.88 -11.46
CA LEU A 18 4.87 3.34 -10.28
C LEU A 18 4.42 2.58 -9.02
N PHE A 19 3.11 2.34 -8.89
CA PHE A 19 2.61 1.49 -7.79
C PHE A 19 3.17 0.08 -7.86
N PHE A 20 3.30 -0.50 -9.06
CA PHE A 20 3.83 -1.85 -9.24
C PHE A 20 5.30 -1.95 -8.81
N SER A 21 6.11 -0.93 -9.13
CA SER A 21 7.51 -0.81 -8.67
C SER A 21 7.66 -0.68 -7.15
N LEU A 22 6.60 -0.35 -6.41
CA LEU A 22 6.67 -0.34 -4.95
C LEU A 22 6.41 -1.72 -4.34
N LEU A 23 5.84 -2.67 -5.09
CA LEU A 23 5.34 -3.92 -4.49
C LEU A 23 6.44 -4.96 -4.22
N ASP A 24 7.61 -4.80 -4.80
CA ASP A 24 8.81 -5.64 -4.59
C ASP A 24 9.78 -5.08 -3.54
N ASN A 25 9.53 -3.87 -3.03
CA ASN A 25 10.35 -3.21 -2.01
C ASN A 25 10.16 -3.76 -0.59
N TYR A 26 9.17 -4.64 -0.39
CA TYR A 26 8.73 -5.07 0.94
C TYR A 26 8.90 -6.56 1.15
N ASN A 27 9.38 -6.93 2.34
CA ASN A 27 9.43 -8.31 2.76
C ASN A 27 8.07 -8.69 3.36
N PRO A 28 7.33 -9.65 2.78
CA PRO A 28 6.03 -9.99 3.32
C PRO A 28 6.10 -10.60 4.73
N TYR A 29 7.27 -11.02 5.22
CA TYR A 29 7.41 -11.62 6.55
C TYR A 29 7.68 -10.58 7.63
N THR A 30 6.74 -10.45 8.56
CA THR A 30 6.88 -9.59 9.74
C THR A 30 8.06 -9.99 10.65
N GLY A 31 8.61 -9.05 11.42
CA GLY A 31 9.62 -9.30 12.45
C GLY A 31 11.07 -9.30 11.93
N GLN A 32 11.28 -8.88 10.69
CA GLN A 32 12.61 -8.73 10.09
C GLN A 32 12.95 -7.25 9.96
N LEU A 33 14.13 -6.83 10.38
CA LEU A 33 14.55 -5.44 10.23
C LEU A 33 14.54 -5.06 8.73
N GLU A 34 13.79 -4.03 8.39
CA GLU A 34 13.75 -3.49 7.05
C GLU A 34 14.53 -2.19 6.96
N THR A 35 15.20 -1.99 5.83
CA THR A 35 15.87 -0.73 5.51
C THR A 35 15.61 -0.42 4.06
N LEU A 36 15.12 0.79 3.78
CA LEU A 36 14.92 1.25 2.41
C LEU A 36 16.27 1.59 1.78
N SER A 37 16.54 0.96 0.65
CA SER A 37 17.65 1.28 -0.24
C SER A 37 17.42 2.61 -0.97
N SER A 38 18.46 3.13 -1.60
CA SER A 38 18.35 4.37 -2.37
C SER A 38 17.42 4.25 -3.57
N ASP A 39 17.31 3.07 -4.16
CA ASP A 39 16.40 2.81 -5.29
C ASP A 39 14.94 2.78 -4.81
N GLU A 40 14.67 2.13 -3.68
CA GLU A 40 13.31 2.07 -3.10
C GLU A 40 12.82 3.46 -2.66
N LEU A 41 13.70 4.28 -2.06
CA LEU A 41 13.39 5.68 -1.74
C LEU A 41 13.10 6.49 -3.00
N TYR A 42 13.84 6.27 -4.09
CA TYR A 42 13.60 6.94 -5.35
C TYR A 42 12.25 6.55 -5.96
N GLU A 43 11.87 5.27 -5.90
CA GLU A 43 10.56 4.81 -6.38
C GLU A 43 9.41 5.39 -5.58
N ILE A 44 9.56 5.49 -4.25
CA ILE A 44 8.59 6.17 -3.37
C ILE A 44 8.44 7.63 -3.78
N ASP A 45 9.54 8.35 -3.99
CA ASP A 45 9.52 9.74 -4.43
C ASP A 45 8.83 9.90 -5.79
N GLN A 46 9.16 9.05 -6.77
CA GLN A 46 8.52 9.06 -8.09
C GLN A 46 7.01 8.78 -7.99
N TYR A 47 6.62 7.83 -7.15
CA TYR A 47 5.21 7.54 -6.91
C TYR A 47 4.51 8.76 -6.30
N LEU A 48 5.01 9.31 -5.19
CA LEU A 48 4.46 10.48 -4.50
C LEU A 48 4.33 11.68 -5.42
N ASP A 49 5.38 12.00 -6.17
CA ASP A 49 5.38 13.12 -7.11
C ASP A 49 4.29 12.95 -8.18
N TYR A 50 4.07 11.72 -8.66
CA TYR A 50 3.00 11.45 -9.61
C TYR A 50 1.62 11.47 -8.98
N VAL A 51 1.38 10.72 -7.89
CA VAL A 51 0.05 10.55 -7.29
C VAL A 51 -0.53 11.90 -6.85
N LEU A 52 0.31 12.80 -6.31
CA LEU A 52 -0.11 14.14 -5.89
C LEU A 52 -0.59 15.03 -7.05
N THR A 53 -0.19 14.75 -8.30
CA THR A 53 -0.67 15.48 -9.49
C THR A 53 -2.02 15.00 -10.00
N THR A 54 -2.51 13.85 -9.50
CA THR A 54 -3.78 13.28 -9.97
C THR A 54 -4.98 14.12 -9.52
N PRO A 55 -6.06 14.20 -10.31
CA PRO A 55 -7.24 14.98 -9.94
C PRO A 55 -7.85 14.60 -8.58
N VAL A 56 -7.77 13.31 -8.20
CA VAL A 56 -8.26 12.81 -6.91
C VAL A 56 -7.44 13.39 -5.77
N MET A 57 -6.11 13.36 -5.87
CA MET A 57 -5.24 13.90 -4.82
C MET A 57 -5.28 15.43 -4.77
N VAL A 58 -5.33 16.11 -5.91
CA VAL A 58 -5.52 17.57 -5.95
C VAL A 58 -6.82 17.98 -5.24
N THR A 59 -7.90 17.20 -5.43
CA THR A 59 -9.17 17.40 -4.72
C THR A 59 -9.01 17.20 -3.21
N LEU A 60 -8.34 16.12 -2.79
CA LEU A 60 -8.07 15.83 -1.39
C LEU A 60 -7.26 16.94 -0.72
N ILE A 61 -6.15 17.37 -1.33
CA ILE A 61 -5.28 18.41 -0.78
C ILE A 61 -6.04 19.73 -0.66
N THR A 62 -6.83 20.09 -1.68
CA THR A 62 -7.67 21.29 -1.66
C THR A 62 -8.66 21.24 -0.49
N PHE A 63 -9.32 20.10 -0.29
CA PHE A 63 -10.25 19.91 0.82
C PHE A 63 -9.54 20.03 2.18
N LEU A 64 -8.39 19.39 2.36
CA LEU A 64 -7.63 19.42 3.61
C LEU A 64 -7.09 20.82 3.93
N LYS A 65 -6.66 21.59 2.92
CA LYS A 65 -6.31 23.00 3.08
C LYS A 65 -7.50 23.84 3.56
N GLN A 66 -8.67 23.66 2.97
CA GLN A 66 -9.89 24.36 3.37
C GLN A 66 -10.32 24.04 4.81
N LYS A 67 -10.03 22.83 5.28
CA LYS A 67 -10.29 22.40 6.67
C LYS A 67 -9.20 22.81 7.65
N GLY A 68 -8.08 23.37 7.18
CA GLY A 68 -6.94 23.76 8.02
C GLY A 68 -6.07 22.59 8.50
N TYR A 69 -6.16 21.42 7.85
CA TYR A 69 -5.35 20.25 8.20
C TYR A 69 -3.96 20.27 7.54
N THR A 70 -3.75 21.07 6.49
CA THR A 70 -2.43 21.30 5.89
C THR A 70 -2.32 22.73 5.39
N SER A 71 -1.12 23.30 5.46
CA SER A 71 -0.83 24.69 5.09
C SER A 71 -0.31 24.83 3.65
N SER A 72 0.28 23.79 3.06
CA SER A 72 0.82 23.80 1.70
C SER A 72 0.84 22.40 1.08
N ASP A 73 1.11 22.32 -0.23
CA ASP A 73 1.28 21.02 -0.91
C ASP A 73 2.52 20.28 -0.40
N SER A 74 3.60 21.00 -0.09
CA SER A 74 4.83 20.41 0.46
C SER A 74 4.59 19.80 1.84
N VAL A 75 3.91 20.52 2.74
CA VAL A 75 3.57 20.00 4.07
C VAL A 75 2.67 18.78 3.97
N PHE A 76 1.75 18.75 3.00
CA PHE A 76 0.94 17.56 2.76
C PHE A 76 1.74 16.40 2.16
N ARG A 77 2.68 16.66 1.24
CA ARG A 77 3.57 15.63 0.69
C ARG A 77 4.38 14.98 1.80
N ASP A 78 5.01 15.77 2.66
CA ASP A 78 5.82 15.28 3.78
C ASP A 78 4.97 14.45 4.75
N LEU A 79 3.76 14.93 5.06
CA LEU A 79 2.82 14.17 5.89
C LEU A 79 2.39 12.85 5.22
N LEU A 80 2.16 12.86 3.91
CA LEU A 80 1.76 11.66 3.19
C LEU A 80 2.91 10.63 3.15
N ASP A 81 4.14 11.10 2.99
CA ASP A 81 5.35 10.28 3.06
C ASP A 81 5.50 9.64 4.45
N GLU A 82 5.41 10.44 5.51
CA GLU A 82 5.46 9.97 6.90
C GLU A 82 4.36 8.93 7.21
N LEU A 83 3.12 9.19 6.78
CA LEU A 83 2.00 8.29 7.08
C LEU A 83 2.08 6.95 6.35
N TRP A 84 2.61 6.92 5.13
CA TRP A 84 2.55 5.75 4.28
C TRP A 84 3.87 5.00 4.15
N PHE A 85 5.00 5.69 4.09
CA PHE A 85 6.27 5.09 3.69
C PHE A 85 7.32 5.07 4.80
N GLN A 86 7.19 5.91 5.83
CA GLN A 86 8.10 5.84 6.96
C GLN A 86 7.90 4.53 7.74
N LEU A 87 9.01 3.80 7.94
CA LEU A 87 9.01 2.57 8.71
C LEU A 87 8.82 2.85 10.21
N TYR A 88 8.01 2.05 10.88
CA TYR A 88 7.77 2.09 12.32
C TYR A 88 7.81 0.68 12.93
N PRO A 89 8.10 0.53 14.24
CA PRO A 89 8.06 -0.76 14.90
C PRO A 89 6.63 -1.15 15.29
N ARG A 90 6.26 -2.40 15.08
CA ARG A 90 4.90 -2.92 15.41
C ARG A 90 4.65 -3.09 16.91
N SER A 91 5.71 -3.22 17.71
CA SER A 91 5.63 -3.30 19.17
C SER A 91 6.72 -2.45 19.80
N SER A 92 6.53 -2.07 21.07
CA SER A 92 7.47 -1.22 21.80
C SER A 92 8.89 -1.78 21.92
N SER A 93 9.09 -3.07 21.65
CA SER A 93 10.40 -3.74 21.64
C SER A 93 10.70 -4.47 20.33
N GLY A 94 9.93 -4.24 19.26
CA GLY A 94 10.10 -4.88 17.96
C GLY A 94 11.08 -4.12 17.04
N PRO A 95 11.57 -4.77 15.97
CA PRO A 95 12.32 -4.08 14.93
C PRO A 95 11.42 -3.06 14.21
N VAL A 96 12.04 -2.06 13.57
CA VAL A 96 11.38 -1.18 12.62
C VAL A 96 11.25 -1.95 11.31
N ASP A 97 10.03 -2.40 11.00
CA ASP A 97 9.77 -3.47 10.03
C ASP A 97 8.40 -3.38 9.34
N SER A 98 7.75 -2.21 9.38
CA SER A 98 6.43 -2.03 8.79
C SER A 98 6.21 -0.59 8.38
N SER A 99 5.46 -0.39 7.30
CA SER A 99 4.93 0.90 6.88
C SER A 99 3.42 0.84 6.63
N GLY A 100 2.75 1.99 6.63
CA GLY A 100 1.31 2.04 6.32
C GLY A 100 1.01 1.54 4.91
N PHE A 101 1.91 1.79 3.96
CA PHE A 101 1.79 1.34 2.57
C PHE A 101 1.88 -0.18 2.48
N GLU A 102 2.90 -0.77 3.10
CA GLU A 102 3.05 -2.22 3.16
C GLU A 102 1.79 -2.88 3.72
N HIS A 103 1.36 -2.44 4.90
CA HIS A 103 0.20 -3.01 5.58
C HIS A 103 -1.07 -2.98 4.72
N VAL A 104 -1.42 -1.82 4.13
CA VAL A 104 -2.69 -1.67 3.40
C VAL A 104 -2.60 -2.20 1.97
N MET A 105 -1.49 -1.95 1.27
CA MET A 105 -1.36 -2.17 -0.17
C MET A 105 -0.68 -3.48 -0.54
N VAL A 106 0.31 -3.91 0.24
CA VAL A 106 1.11 -5.12 -0.03
C VAL A 106 0.55 -6.33 0.70
N GLY A 107 0.13 -6.14 1.95
CA GLY A 107 -0.27 -7.19 2.87
C GLY A 107 0.91 -7.87 3.55
N GLU A 108 0.67 -8.35 4.76
CA GLU A 108 1.71 -8.87 5.66
C GLU A 108 1.41 -10.31 6.06
N LEU A 109 2.45 -11.13 6.14
CA LEU A 109 2.39 -12.53 6.53
C LEU A 109 2.91 -12.69 7.95
N GLU A 110 1.98 -13.04 8.83
CA GLU A 110 2.27 -13.56 10.15
C GLU A 110 2.37 -15.10 10.10
N PRO A 111 2.92 -15.78 11.13
CA PRO A 111 3.10 -17.23 11.12
C PRO A 111 1.83 -18.05 10.84
N SER A 112 0.65 -17.50 11.11
CA SER A 112 -0.64 -18.19 10.97
C SER A 112 -1.73 -17.36 10.28
N SER A 113 -1.39 -16.15 9.84
CA SER A 113 -2.38 -15.16 9.40
C SER A 113 -1.83 -14.28 8.29
N VAL A 114 -2.75 -13.75 7.49
CA VAL A 114 -2.48 -12.62 6.60
C VAL A 114 -3.20 -11.42 7.21
N THR A 115 -2.49 -10.32 7.39
CA THR A 115 -3.08 -9.06 7.85
C THR A 115 -2.94 -8.00 6.75
N GLY A 116 -3.87 -7.05 6.73
CA GLY A 116 -3.99 -6.13 5.61
C GLY A 116 -4.39 -6.87 4.32
N PHE A 117 -3.73 -6.55 3.21
CA PHE A 117 -3.92 -7.22 1.91
C PHE A 117 -5.30 -6.98 1.25
N HIS A 118 -5.64 -5.72 0.99
CA HIS A 118 -6.94 -5.37 0.40
C HIS A 118 -6.86 -4.83 -1.03
N ASN A 119 -5.65 -4.67 -1.57
CA ASN A 119 -5.47 -4.11 -2.90
C ASN A 119 -5.72 -5.16 -4.00
N TRP A 120 -6.70 -4.90 -4.86
CA TRP A 120 -7.10 -5.84 -5.92
C TRP A 120 -5.98 -6.12 -6.93
N PHE A 121 -5.11 -5.15 -7.20
CA PHE A 121 -4.03 -5.30 -8.16
C PHE A 121 -2.91 -6.17 -7.57
N ARG A 122 -2.55 -5.96 -6.29
CA ARG A 122 -1.65 -6.87 -5.58
C ARG A 122 -2.22 -8.30 -5.50
N PHE A 123 -3.51 -8.44 -5.21
CA PHE A 123 -4.19 -9.74 -5.22
C PHE A 123 -4.06 -10.42 -6.60
N TYR A 124 -4.35 -9.68 -7.66
CA TYR A 124 -4.21 -10.16 -9.03
C TYR A 124 -2.78 -10.65 -9.34
N GLN A 125 -1.75 -9.89 -8.94
CA GLN A 125 -0.36 -10.28 -9.18
C GLN A 125 0.01 -11.58 -8.45
N LEU A 126 -0.39 -11.75 -7.18
CA LEU A 126 -0.10 -12.96 -6.41
C LEU A 126 -0.90 -14.17 -6.90
N GLU A 127 -2.15 -13.99 -7.31
CA GLU A 127 -2.96 -15.06 -7.92
C GLU A 127 -2.34 -15.52 -9.25
N LYS A 128 -1.93 -14.57 -10.10
CA LYS A 128 -1.25 -14.87 -11.38
C LYS A 128 0.08 -15.61 -11.18
N ALA A 129 0.82 -15.28 -10.12
CA ALA A 129 2.08 -15.95 -9.77
C ALA A 129 1.88 -17.34 -9.11
N GLY A 130 0.64 -17.73 -8.78
CA GLY A 130 0.35 -18.97 -8.06
C GLY A 130 0.69 -18.92 -6.57
N SER A 131 1.03 -17.74 -6.03
CA SER A 131 1.33 -17.51 -4.61
C SER A 131 0.06 -17.33 -3.75
N LEU A 132 -1.10 -17.19 -4.40
CA LEU A 132 -2.40 -17.08 -3.75
C LEU A 132 -3.42 -17.99 -4.44
N THR A 133 -4.29 -18.62 -3.64
CA THR A 133 -5.44 -19.38 -4.13
C THR A 133 -6.74 -18.72 -3.67
N TYR A 134 -7.58 -18.32 -4.63
CA TYR A 134 -8.92 -17.82 -4.34
C TYR A 134 -9.86 -18.98 -3.98
N THR A 135 -10.45 -18.94 -2.77
CA THR A 135 -11.31 -20.02 -2.24
C THR A 135 -12.81 -19.70 -2.24
N GLY A 136 -13.20 -18.45 -2.47
CA GLY A 136 -14.61 -18.04 -2.51
C GLY A 136 -14.85 -16.63 -1.97
N PHE A 137 -16.11 -16.28 -1.73
CA PHE A 137 -16.53 -15.01 -1.15
C PHE A 137 -17.55 -15.25 -0.04
N ILE A 138 -17.64 -14.32 0.92
CA ILE A 138 -18.57 -14.39 2.05
C ILE A 138 -19.74 -13.43 1.77
N LEU A 139 -20.98 -13.94 1.77
CA LEU A 139 -22.20 -13.16 1.49
C LEU A 139 -22.70 -12.35 2.69
N SER A 140 -22.43 -12.82 3.90
CA SER A 140 -22.76 -12.15 5.15
C SER A 140 -21.87 -12.70 6.25
N VAL A 141 -21.31 -11.81 7.06
CA VAL A 141 -20.68 -12.18 8.34
C VAL A 141 -21.78 -12.11 9.39
N ASP A 142 -22.09 -13.24 10.03
CA ASP A 142 -23.00 -13.23 11.17
C ASP A 142 -22.26 -12.58 12.35
N THR A 143 -22.60 -11.32 12.66
CA THR A 143 -21.99 -10.55 13.75
C THR A 143 -22.62 -10.85 15.11
N SER A 144 -23.44 -11.90 15.24
CA SER A 144 -24.14 -12.23 16.50
C SER A 144 -23.24 -12.83 17.58
N VAL A 145 -21.95 -13.04 17.33
CA VAL A 145 -20.98 -13.47 18.35
C VAL A 145 -20.14 -12.28 18.77
N GLY A 146 -20.61 -11.57 19.81
CA GLY A 146 -19.88 -10.49 20.45
C GLY A 146 -18.64 -10.97 21.20
N TYR A 147 -17.64 -10.09 21.25
CA TYR A 147 -16.44 -10.19 22.09
C TYR A 147 -16.79 -10.25 23.59
#